data_AF-A0A9J5WYK6-F1
#
_entry.id   AF-A0A9J5WYK6-F1
#
_cell.length_a   1.000
_cell.length_b   1.000
_cell.length_c   1.000
_cell.angle_alpha   90.00
_cell.angle_beta   90.00
_cell.angle_gamma   90.00
#
_symmetry.space_group_name_H-M   'P 1'
#
loop_
_entity.id
_entity.type
_entity.pdbx_description
1 polymer ?
#
loop_
_entity_poly.entity_id
_entity_poly.type
_entity_poly.pdbx_seq_one_letter_code
_entity_poly.pdbx_strand_id
1 'polypeptide(L)'
;MELPVIDLAPYLEICSDELDSHIKSMCLEVSRTLRETGALLVKDPRCTAEDNDKFIDMMEKYFQQPEEFKRLQERPHLHYQVGVTPEGVEVPRSLVDEEMKEKLKAMPKEYQPSSPSGPDPKWRYMWRVGPRPKITCFKELNSEPVIPEGFPEWKCTMDSWGYKMISAVESVAEMAAIGFGLSKDAFTSLMQQ
;
A
#
# COMPACT_ATOMS: atom_id res chain seq x y z
N MET A 1 -13.12 -7.08 -17.07
CA MET A 1 -13.74 -6.17 -16.10
C MET A 1 -13.02 -4.86 -16.24
N GLU A 2 -13.71 -3.78 -16.58
CA GLU A 2 -13.11 -2.44 -16.68
C GLU A 2 -13.35 -1.71 -15.36
N LEU A 3 -12.28 -1.21 -14.74
CA LEU A 3 -12.37 -0.40 -13.53
C LEU A 3 -12.44 1.08 -13.93
N PRO A 4 -13.47 1.84 -13.48
CA PRO A 4 -13.53 3.27 -13.75
C PRO A 4 -12.38 4.00 -13.05
N VAL A 5 -11.85 5.05 -13.70
CA VAL A 5 -10.91 5.98 -13.07
C VAL A 5 -11.69 7.03 -12.31
N ILE A 6 -11.56 7.08 -10.99
CA ILE A 6 -12.13 8.12 -10.14
C ILE A 6 -11.13 9.27 -10.04
N ASP A 7 -11.44 10.40 -10.67
CA ASP A 7 -10.66 11.64 -10.52
C ASP A 7 -11.01 12.31 -9.19
N LEU A 8 -10.02 12.48 -8.31
CA LEU A 8 -10.23 13.05 -6.98
C LEU A 8 -10.29 14.59 -7.00
N ALA A 9 -9.91 15.25 -8.11
CA ALA A 9 -9.84 16.71 -8.15
C ALA A 9 -11.16 17.41 -7.74
N PRO A 10 -12.34 17.03 -8.25
CA PRO A 10 -13.60 17.67 -7.85
C PRO A 10 -13.90 17.50 -6.36
N TYR A 11 -13.51 16.37 -5.76
CA TYR A 11 -13.72 16.11 -4.33
C TYR A 11 -12.81 16.99 -3.46
N LEU A 12 -11.57 17.20 -3.90
CA LEU A 12 -10.58 18.00 -3.17
C LEU A 12 -10.84 19.50 -3.23
N GLU A 13 -11.66 19.97 -4.18
CA GLU A 13 -12.04 21.38 -4.34
C GLU A 13 -13.22 21.82 -3.45
N ILE A 14 -13.79 20.91 -2.65
CA ILE A 14 -14.94 21.19 -1.79
C ILE A 14 -14.53 22.15 -0.66
N CYS A 15 -15.13 23.34 -0.65
CA CYS A 15 -14.92 24.36 0.37
C CYS A 15 -16.04 24.42 1.43
N SER A 16 -17.15 23.70 1.25
CA SER A 16 -18.33 23.73 2.14
C SER A 16 -18.83 22.33 2.51
N ASP A 17 -19.47 22.21 3.67
CA ASP A 17 -20.00 20.93 4.16
C ASP A 17 -21.19 20.39 3.34
N GLU A 18 -21.85 21.24 2.55
CA GLU A 18 -22.89 20.80 1.63
C GLU A 18 -22.27 20.15 0.38
N LEU A 19 -22.37 18.81 0.32
CA LEU A 19 -21.98 18.07 -0.87
C LEU A 19 -22.94 18.32 -2.03
N ASP A 20 -22.40 18.86 -3.12
CA ASP A 20 -23.09 18.93 -4.41
C ASP A 20 -23.51 17.52 -4.89
N SER A 21 -24.61 17.49 -5.63
CA SER A 21 -25.16 16.32 -6.32
C SER A 21 -24.10 15.55 -7.13
N HIS A 22 -23.19 16.26 -7.80
CA HIS A 22 -22.10 15.64 -8.55
C HIS A 22 -21.16 14.85 -7.65
N ILE A 23 -20.72 15.45 -6.54
CA ILE A 23 -19.81 14.80 -5.58
C ILE A 23 -20.48 13.59 -4.92
N LYS A 24 -21.77 13.69 -4.56
CA LYS A 24 -22.53 12.54 -4.03
C LYS A 24 -22.56 11.37 -5.01
N SER A 25 -22.73 11.66 -6.31
CA SER A 25 -22.66 10.65 -7.36
C SER A 25 -21.27 10.00 -7.44
N MET A 26 -20.19 10.77 -7.34
CA MET A 26 -18.83 10.24 -7.30
C MET A 26 -18.58 9.35 -6.07
N CYS A 27 -19.07 9.75 -4.90
CA CYS A 27 -18.97 8.93 -3.68
C CYS A 27 -19.73 7.60 -3.84
N LEU A 28 -20.92 7.64 -4.45
CA LEU A 28 -21.70 6.43 -4.77
C LEU A 28 -20.97 5.53 -5.77
N GLU A 29 -20.28 6.11 -6.76
CA GLU A 29 -19.48 5.35 -7.73
C GLU A 29 -18.32 4.63 -7.04
N VAL A 30 -17.63 5.30 -6.10
CA VAL A 30 -16.56 4.73 -5.28
C VAL A 30 -17.08 3.52 -4.48
N SER A 31 -18.17 3.68 -3.72
CA SER A 31 -18.72 2.60 -2.89
C SER A 31 -19.26 1.44 -3.73
N ARG A 32 -19.92 1.73 -4.87
CA ARG A 32 -20.39 0.74 -5.83
C ARG A 32 -19.23 -0.09 -6.38
N THR A 33 -18.18 0.57 -6.86
CA THR A 33 -17.03 -0.09 -7.50
C THR A 33 -16.29 -0.98 -6.49
N LEU A 34 -16.09 -0.51 -5.25
CA LEU A 34 -15.53 -1.34 -4.18
C LEU A 34 -16.39 -2.55 -3.87
N ARG A 35 -17.72 -2.38 -3.77
CA ARG A 35 -18.65 -3.48 -3.49
C ARG A 35 -18.64 -4.54 -4.60
N GLU A 36 -18.58 -4.11 -5.86
CA GLU A 36 -18.71 -5.01 -7.01
C GLU A 36 -17.39 -5.68 -7.39
N THR A 37 -16.26 -5.00 -7.18
CA THR A 37 -14.95 -5.44 -7.70
C THR A 37 -13.89 -5.66 -6.62
N GLY A 38 -14.07 -5.09 -5.44
CA GLY A 38 -13.05 -5.06 -4.38
C GLY A 38 -11.84 -4.17 -4.70
N ALA A 39 -11.87 -3.41 -5.79
CA ALA A 39 -10.76 -2.59 -6.26
C ALA A 39 -11.24 -1.20 -6.70
N LEU A 40 -10.31 -0.24 -6.75
CA LEU A 40 -10.51 1.09 -7.28
C LEU A 40 -9.29 1.54 -8.07
N LEU A 41 -9.53 2.32 -9.12
CA LEU A 41 -8.48 3.07 -9.81
C LEU A 41 -8.75 4.55 -9.58
N VAL A 42 -7.77 5.26 -9.01
CA VAL A 42 -7.91 6.68 -8.68
C VAL A 42 -6.86 7.52 -9.39
N LYS A 43 -7.25 8.74 -9.73
CA LYS A 43 -6.36 9.79 -10.22
C LYS A 43 -6.37 10.91 -9.19
N ASP A 44 -5.23 11.11 -8.54
CA ASP A 44 -5.06 12.16 -7.53
C ASP A 44 -4.22 13.31 -8.11
N PRO A 45 -4.76 14.55 -8.20
CA PRO A 45 -4.01 15.68 -8.74
C PRO A 45 -2.79 16.08 -7.89
N ARG A 46 -2.68 15.60 -6.65
CA ARG A 46 -1.53 15.83 -5.76
C ARG A 46 -0.35 14.91 -6.09
N CYS A 47 -0.56 13.90 -6.95
CA CYS A 47 0.44 12.92 -7.38
C CYS A 47 0.88 13.22 -8.82
N THR A 48 2.05 13.83 -8.98
CA THR A 48 2.60 14.13 -10.31
C THR A 48 3.41 12.95 -10.85
N ALA A 49 3.57 12.89 -12.17
CA ALA A 49 4.47 11.93 -12.80
C ALA A 49 5.93 12.12 -12.34
N GLU A 50 6.36 13.36 -12.15
CA GLU A 50 7.70 13.69 -11.65
C GLU A 50 7.95 13.14 -10.23
N ASP A 51 6.96 13.24 -9.34
CA ASP A 51 7.05 12.65 -7.99
C ASP A 51 7.19 11.13 -8.04
N ASN A 52 6.46 10.48 -8.95
CA ASN A 52 6.55 9.04 -9.18
C ASN A 52 7.93 8.66 -9.73
N ASP A 53 8.42 9.36 -10.75
CA ASP A 53 9.71 9.09 -11.38
C ASP A 53 10.84 9.26 -10.37
N LYS A 54 10.81 10.31 -9.55
CA LYS A 54 11.78 10.49 -8.46
C LYS A 54 11.81 9.32 -7.47
N PHE A 55 10.64 8.78 -7.11
CA PHE A 55 10.54 7.62 -6.22
C PHE A 55 11.08 6.35 -6.90
N ILE A 56 10.60 6.06 -8.11
CA ILE A 56 10.98 4.85 -8.86
C ILE A 56 12.48 4.86 -9.19
N ASP A 57 13.02 5.98 -9.71
CA ASP A 57 14.44 6.12 -10.04
C ASP A 57 15.35 5.84 -8.83
N MET A 58 14.97 6.33 -7.65
CA MET A 58 15.73 6.08 -6.42
C MET A 58 15.66 4.61 -6.02
N MET A 59 14.48 3.99 -6.07
CA MET A 59 14.30 2.57 -5.75
C MET A 59 15.05 1.67 -6.74
N GLU A 60 15.05 2.01 -8.02
CA GLU A 60 15.80 1.30 -9.06
C GLU A 60 17.31 1.41 -8.82
N LYS A 61 17.84 2.62 -8.57
CA LYS A 61 19.26 2.83 -8.22
C LYS A 61 19.68 2.01 -6.99
N TYR A 62 18.79 1.90 -6.00
CA TYR A 62 19.03 1.06 -4.83
C TYR A 62 19.03 -0.43 -5.16
N PHE A 63 18.02 -0.92 -5.88
CA PHE A 63 17.93 -2.36 -6.18
C PHE A 63 18.98 -2.83 -7.20
N GLN A 64 19.54 -1.92 -8.00
CA GLN A 64 20.72 -2.14 -8.84
C GLN A 64 22.02 -2.33 -8.06
N GLN A 65 22.06 -1.98 -6.77
CA GLN A 65 23.26 -2.21 -5.94
C GLN A 65 23.55 -3.71 -5.79
N PRO A 66 24.83 -4.09 -5.58
CA PRO A 66 25.22 -5.47 -5.33
C PRO A 66 24.43 -6.10 -4.18
N GLU A 67 24.26 -7.43 -4.23
CA GLU A 67 23.55 -8.17 -3.20
C GLU A 67 24.16 -7.90 -1.82
N GLU A 68 25.49 -7.94 -1.72
CA GLU A 68 26.24 -7.72 -0.49
C GLU A 68 25.92 -6.37 0.13
N PHE A 69 25.78 -5.32 -0.70
CA PHE A 69 25.38 -3.99 -0.23
C PHE A 69 23.95 -4.01 0.32
N LYS A 70 23.00 -4.57 -0.43
CA LYS A 70 21.59 -4.61 -0.04
C LYS A 70 21.40 -5.38 1.27
N ARG A 71 22.10 -6.50 1.43
CA ARG A 71 22.03 -7.36 2.63
C ARG A 71 22.43 -6.64 3.93
N LEU A 72 23.24 -5.58 3.86
CA LEU A 72 23.58 -4.77 5.04
C LEU A 72 22.35 -4.07 5.67
N GLN A 73 21.27 -3.88 4.89
CA GLN A 73 20.03 -3.27 5.36
C GLN A 73 19.01 -4.27 5.91
N GLU A 74 19.34 -5.58 5.97
CA GLU A 74 18.43 -6.58 6.51
C GLU A 74 18.26 -6.45 8.03
N ARG A 75 17.07 -6.82 8.53
CA ARG A 75 16.83 -7.05 9.97
C ARG A 75 16.12 -8.39 10.18
N PRO A 76 16.84 -9.53 10.05
CA PRO A 76 16.23 -10.86 10.19
C PRO A 76 15.59 -11.09 11.56
N HIS A 77 16.21 -10.56 12.61
CA HIS A 77 15.71 -10.60 13.98
C HIS A 77 14.42 -9.80 14.22
N LEU A 78 14.01 -8.98 13.24
CA LEU A 78 12.73 -8.26 13.20
C LEU A 78 11.81 -8.82 12.10
N HIS A 79 11.95 -10.12 11.79
CA HIS A 79 11.12 -10.83 10.80
C HIS A 79 11.14 -10.18 9.40
N TYR A 80 12.23 -9.48 9.06
CA TYR A 80 12.35 -8.70 7.83
C TYR A 80 11.25 -7.64 7.63
N GLN A 81 10.66 -7.14 8.72
CA GLN A 81 9.66 -6.05 8.72
C GLN A 81 10.31 -4.65 8.75
N VAL A 82 11.65 -4.58 8.70
CA VAL A 82 12.41 -3.32 8.72
C VAL A 82 13.58 -3.44 7.74
N GLY A 83 13.73 -2.47 6.84
CA GLY A 83 14.78 -2.49 5.82
C GLY A 83 14.47 -3.49 4.71
N VAL A 84 15.50 -4.15 4.17
CA VAL A 84 15.34 -5.05 3.02
C VAL A 84 14.96 -6.47 3.42
N THR A 85 14.12 -7.11 2.61
CA THR A 85 13.94 -8.56 2.57
C THR A 85 14.48 -9.08 1.23
N PRO A 86 15.47 -9.97 1.23
CA PRO A 86 15.93 -10.65 0.03
C PRO A 86 14.86 -11.56 -0.57
N GLU A 87 15.04 -11.90 -1.83
CA GLU A 87 14.29 -13.00 -2.44
C GLU A 87 14.52 -14.32 -1.71
N GLY A 88 13.58 -15.26 -1.86
CA GLY A 88 13.74 -16.60 -1.31
C GLY A 88 13.38 -16.72 0.18
N VAL A 89 13.16 -15.61 0.88
CA VAL A 89 12.85 -15.59 2.31
C VAL A 89 11.38 -15.95 2.59
N GLU A 90 10.46 -15.47 1.74
CA GLU A 90 9.02 -15.68 1.95
C GLU A 90 8.53 -16.93 1.22
N VAL A 91 8.01 -17.90 1.97
CA VAL A 91 7.41 -19.11 1.40
C VAL A 91 5.89 -18.96 1.36
N PRO A 92 5.25 -19.08 0.18
CA PRO A 92 3.79 -19.04 0.08
C PRO A 92 3.12 -20.07 0.98
N ARG A 93 2.09 -19.66 1.73
CA ARG A 93 1.32 -20.57 2.60
C ARG A 93 0.76 -21.76 1.83
N SER A 94 0.35 -21.59 0.58
CA SER A 94 -0.14 -22.66 -0.28
C SER A 94 0.86 -23.82 -0.48
N LEU A 95 2.16 -23.62 -0.21
CA LEU A 95 3.18 -24.66 -0.28
C LEU A 95 3.42 -25.41 1.03
N VAL A 96 3.02 -24.83 2.16
CA VAL A 96 3.36 -25.37 3.51
C VAL A 96 2.14 -25.67 4.38
N ASP A 97 1.01 -25.02 4.10
CA ASP A 97 -0.25 -25.13 4.86
C ASP A 97 -1.14 -26.21 4.24
N GLU A 98 -1.31 -27.33 4.94
CA GLU A 98 -2.07 -28.48 4.43
C GLU A 98 -3.56 -28.17 4.26
N GLU A 99 -4.16 -27.39 5.16
CA GLU A 99 -5.58 -27.00 5.05
C GLU A 99 -5.81 -26.17 3.78
N MET A 100 -4.88 -25.24 3.48
CA MET A 100 -4.93 -24.47 2.25
C MET A 100 -4.75 -25.35 1.01
N LYS A 101 -3.83 -26.33 1.04
CA LYS A 101 -3.65 -27.28 -0.07
C LYS A 101 -4.91 -28.11 -0.34
N GLU A 102 -5.58 -28.58 0.71
CA GLU A 102 -6.85 -29.32 0.56
C GLU A 102 -7.94 -28.45 -0.06
N LYS A 103 -8.09 -27.20 0.41
CA LYS A 103 -9.02 -26.22 -0.17
C LYS A 103 -8.74 -25.99 -1.66
N LEU A 104 -7.47 -25.81 -2.03
CA LEU A 104 -7.07 -25.62 -3.43
C LEU A 104 -7.33 -26.85 -4.30
N LYS A 105 -7.15 -28.07 -3.77
CA LYS A 105 -7.45 -29.32 -4.49
C LYS A 105 -8.96 -29.55 -4.68
N ALA A 106 -9.78 -29.05 -3.76
CA ALA A 106 -11.23 -29.18 -3.82
C ALA A 106 -11.90 -28.17 -4.77
N MET A 107 -11.18 -27.13 -5.22
CA MET A 107 -11.71 -26.15 -6.18
C MET A 107 -11.95 -26.78 -7.56
N PRO A 108 -13.01 -26.35 -8.28
CA PRO A 108 -13.16 -26.69 -9.71
C PRO A 108 -11.93 -26.26 -10.50
N LYS A 109 -11.55 -27.06 -11.52
CA LYS A 109 -10.30 -26.85 -12.27
C LYS A 109 -10.24 -25.47 -12.93
N GLU A 110 -11.38 -24.96 -13.39
CA GLU A 110 -11.54 -23.64 -14.00
C GLU A 110 -11.30 -22.48 -13.03
N TYR A 111 -11.39 -22.73 -11.72
CA TYR A 111 -11.15 -21.74 -10.65
C TYR A 111 -9.90 -22.04 -9.82
N GLN A 112 -9.21 -23.14 -10.12
CA GLN A 112 -8.01 -23.54 -9.38
C GLN A 112 -6.85 -22.61 -9.77
N PRO A 113 -6.23 -21.91 -8.80
CA PRO A 113 -5.10 -21.05 -9.11
C PRO A 113 -3.87 -21.88 -9.49
N SER A 114 -2.96 -21.26 -10.24
CA SER A 114 -1.63 -21.84 -10.48
C SER A 114 -0.88 -22.03 -9.16
N SER A 115 -0.30 -23.21 -8.95
CA SER A 115 0.55 -23.45 -7.79
C SER A 115 1.91 -22.77 -7.99
N PRO A 116 2.40 -22.00 -7.00
CA PRO A 116 3.75 -21.43 -7.07
C PRO A 116 4.80 -22.55 -7.03
N SER A 117 5.98 -22.31 -7.59
CA SER A 117 7.06 -23.30 -7.69
C SER A 117 8.08 -23.23 -6.56
N GLY A 118 8.00 -22.25 -5.65
CA GLY A 118 8.95 -22.07 -4.58
C GLY A 118 8.70 -20.81 -3.75
N PRO A 119 9.70 -20.41 -2.94
CA PRO A 119 9.71 -19.13 -2.27
C PRO A 119 9.59 -17.96 -3.26
N ASP A 120 9.11 -16.81 -2.77
CA ASP A 120 8.86 -15.62 -3.58
C ASP A 120 10.17 -15.04 -4.16
N PRO A 121 10.33 -14.97 -5.50
CA PRO A 121 11.55 -14.48 -6.15
C PRO A 121 11.55 -12.95 -6.24
N LYS A 122 11.32 -12.27 -5.10
CA LYS A 122 11.26 -10.81 -5.06
C LYS A 122 12.03 -10.24 -3.88
N TRP A 123 12.69 -9.13 -4.14
CA TRP A 123 13.22 -8.27 -3.09
C TRP A 123 12.16 -7.23 -2.72
N ARG A 124 12.09 -6.87 -1.43
CA ARG A 124 11.23 -5.79 -0.96
C ARG A 124 11.95 -4.94 0.08
N TYR A 125 11.54 -3.69 0.20
CA TYR A 125 12.05 -2.78 1.21
C TYR A 125 10.89 -2.27 2.07
N MET A 126 10.98 -2.46 3.38
CA MET A 126 9.99 -2.01 4.35
C MET A 126 10.34 -0.61 4.84
N TRP A 127 9.52 0.36 4.43
CA TRP A 127 9.58 1.73 4.91
C TRP A 127 8.27 2.11 5.61
N ARG A 128 8.39 2.82 6.74
CA ARG A 128 7.23 3.26 7.53
C ARG A 128 7.07 4.76 7.34
N VAL A 129 5.90 5.15 6.85
CA VAL A 129 5.54 6.54 6.58
C VAL A 129 4.68 7.05 7.74
N GLY A 130 4.89 8.31 8.13
CA GLY A 130 4.06 8.95 9.14
C GLY A 130 4.62 8.89 10.56
N PRO A 131 4.00 9.65 11.49
CA PRO A 131 4.32 9.58 12.91
C PRO A 131 3.99 8.19 13.47
N ARG A 132 4.74 7.76 14.48
CA ARG A 132 4.54 6.48 15.17
C ARG A 132 4.59 6.67 16.67
N PRO A 133 3.86 5.84 17.45
CA PRO A 133 4.07 5.76 18.89
C PRO A 133 5.55 5.46 19.18
N LYS A 134 6.13 6.13 20.17
CA LYS A 134 7.56 5.96 20.51
C LYS A 134 7.89 4.54 20.97
N ILE A 135 6.95 3.88 21.65
CA ILE A 135 7.10 2.52 22.18
C ILE A 135 5.77 1.79 21.99
N THR A 136 5.86 0.59 21.43
CA THR A 136 4.77 -0.35 21.24
C THR A 136 5.17 -1.72 21.79
N CYS A 137 4.23 -2.65 21.91
CA CYS A 137 4.53 -4.05 22.24
C CYS A 137 5.19 -4.83 21.08
N PHE A 138 5.23 -4.26 19.87
CA PHE A 138 5.79 -4.89 18.67
C PHE A 138 7.21 -4.37 18.42
N LYS A 139 8.20 -5.24 18.53
CA LYS A 139 9.63 -4.85 18.53
C LYS A 139 10.05 -4.17 17.22
N GLU A 140 9.58 -4.68 16.11
CA GLU A 140 9.78 -4.16 14.76
C GLU A 140 9.26 -2.73 14.61
N LEU A 141 8.17 -2.37 15.30
CA LEU A 141 7.62 -1.02 15.27
C LEU A 141 8.42 -0.03 16.10
N ASN A 142 9.25 -0.51 17.02
CA ASN A 142 10.13 0.32 17.87
C ASN A 142 11.53 0.51 17.29
N SER A 143 11.89 -0.22 16.23
CA SER A 143 13.20 -0.08 15.57
C SER A 143 13.28 1.21 14.78
N GLU A 144 14.48 1.78 14.63
CA GLU A 144 14.71 2.90 13.72
C GLU A 144 14.62 2.43 12.25
N PRO A 145 14.11 3.27 11.34
CA PRO A 145 14.12 2.95 9.91
C PRO A 145 15.57 2.84 9.41
N VAL A 146 15.81 1.90 8.50
CA VAL A 146 17.11 1.75 7.85
C VAL A 146 17.19 2.71 6.66
N ILE A 147 18.25 3.51 6.61
CA ILE A 147 18.60 4.37 5.47
C ILE A 147 19.83 3.76 4.81
N PRO A 148 19.78 3.37 3.52
CA PRO A 148 20.95 2.85 2.83
C PRO A 148 22.07 3.90 2.72
N GLU A 149 23.31 3.48 2.93
CA GLU A 149 24.48 4.35 2.75
C GLU A 149 24.57 4.82 1.29
N GLY A 150 24.87 6.10 1.07
CA GLY A 150 24.92 6.68 -0.27
C GLY A 150 23.56 7.15 -0.83
N PHE A 151 22.47 7.04 -0.07
CA PHE A 151 21.14 7.55 -0.42
C PHE A 151 20.67 8.62 0.58
N PRO A 152 21.32 9.81 0.63
CA PRO A 152 20.94 10.87 1.58
C PRO A 152 19.49 11.37 1.40
N GLU A 153 18.94 11.24 0.19
CA GLU A 153 17.57 11.61 -0.16
C GLU A 153 16.51 10.59 0.27
N TRP A 154 16.92 9.37 0.69
CA TRP A 154 16.04 8.23 0.91
C TRP A 154 14.79 8.58 1.71
N LYS A 155 15.01 9.12 2.91
CA LYS A 155 13.92 9.49 3.82
C LYS A 155 12.96 10.49 3.17
N CYS A 156 13.50 11.54 2.55
CA CYS A 156 12.69 12.59 1.94
C CYS A 156 11.84 12.05 0.78
N THR A 157 12.43 11.26 -0.11
CA THR A 157 11.73 10.67 -1.25
C THR A 157 10.70 9.64 -0.83
N MET A 158 11.05 8.71 0.08
CA MET A 158 10.12 7.69 0.59
C MET A 158 8.96 8.32 1.35
N ASP A 159 9.21 9.31 2.21
CA ASP A 159 8.15 9.98 2.97
C ASP A 159 7.26 10.81 2.04
N SER A 160 7.84 11.54 1.08
CA SER A 160 7.05 12.34 0.11
C SER A 160 6.06 11.47 -0.66
N TRP A 161 6.54 10.38 -1.26
CA TRP A 161 5.68 9.45 -2.00
C TRP A 161 4.67 8.75 -1.08
N GLY A 162 5.13 8.34 0.10
CA GLY A 162 4.31 7.74 1.14
C GLY A 162 3.12 8.60 1.56
N TYR A 163 3.36 9.87 1.89
CA TYR A 163 2.30 10.78 2.33
C TYR A 163 1.28 11.03 1.23
N LYS A 164 1.70 11.10 -0.05
CA LYS A 164 0.77 11.20 -1.18
C LYS A 164 -0.15 9.98 -1.26
N MET A 165 0.38 8.77 -1.10
CA MET A 165 -0.44 7.54 -1.06
C MET A 165 -1.41 7.55 0.11
N ILE A 166 -0.96 7.95 1.31
CA ILE A 166 -1.83 8.06 2.50
C ILE A 166 -2.95 9.07 2.26
N SER A 167 -2.64 10.27 1.77
CA SER A 167 -3.63 11.31 1.52
C SER A 167 -4.65 10.92 0.44
N ALA A 168 -4.24 10.16 -0.58
CA ALA A 168 -5.17 9.60 -1.57
C ALA A 168 -6.13 8.60 -0.91
N VAL A 169 -5.61 7.70 -0.06
CA VAL A 169 -6.41 6.71 0.68
C VAL A 169 -7.38 7.38 1.66
N GLU A 170 -6.95 8.44 2.35
CA GLU A 170 -7.82 9.23 3.24
C GLU A 170 -9.02 9.82 2.47
N SER A 171 -8.77 10.45 1.32
CA SER A 171 -9.85 11.00 0.48
C SER A 171 -10.79 9.89 -0.03
N VAL A 172 -10.25 8.75 -0.45
CA VAL A 172 -11.07 7.59 -0.87
C VAL A 172 -11.87 7.03 0.29
N ALA A 173 -11.32 6.97 1.50
CA ALA A 173 -12.03 6.51 2.69
C ALA A 173 -13.22 7.42 3.01
N GLU A 174 -13.04 8.74 2.94
CA GLU A 174 -14.14 9.70 3.12
C GLU A 174 -15.23 9.53 2.05
N MET A 175 -14.83 9.44 0.78
CA MET A 175 -15.77 9.21 -0.34
C MET A 175 -16.51 7.88 -0.20
N ALA A 176 -15.83 6.82 0.21
CA ALA A 176 -16.43 5.51 0.43
C ALA A 176 -17.44 5.56 1.58
N ALA A 177 -17.11 6.22 2.69
CA ALA A 177 -18.02 6.37 3.83
C ALA A 177 -19.33 7.07 3.41
N ILE A 178 -19.22 8.20 2.71
CA ILE A 178 -20.37 8.93 2.16
C ILE A 178 -21.16 8.04 1.19
N GLY A 179 -20.47 7.34 0.29
CA GLY A 179 -21.08 6.44 -0.69
C GLY A 179 -21.81 5.24 -0.08
N PHE A 180 -21.44 4.84 1.15
CA PHE A 180 -22.15 3.83 1.93
C PHE A 180 -23.26 4.41 2.83
N GLY A 181 -23.47 5.73 2.81
CA GLY A 181 -24.47 6.40 3.64
C GLY A 181 -24.02 6.61 5.09
N LEU A 182 -22.71 6.62 5.36
CA LEU A 182 -22.12 6.91 6.66
C LEU A 182 -21.69 8.38 6.76
N SER A 183 -21.26 8.81 7.96
CA SER A 183 -20.60 10.10 8.12
C SER A 183 -19.27 10.11 7.35
N LYS A 184 -18.88 11.29 6.85
CA LYS A 184 -17.63 11.49 6.08
C LYS A 184 -16.40 10.88 6.78
N ASP A 185 -16.34 11.05 8.09
CA ASP A 185 -15.22 10.67 8.94
C ASP A 185 -15.33 9.26 9.53
N ALA A 186 -16.34 8.46 9.15
CA ALA A 186 -16.61 7.16 9.76
C ALA A 186 -15.41 6.19 9.70
N PHE A 187 -14.55 6.34 8.69
CA PHE A 187 -13.32 5.56 8.57
C PHE A 187 -12.08 6.33 9.00
N THR A 188 -11.94 7.61 8.60
CA THR A 188 -10.72 8.39 8.87
C THR A 188 -10.55 8.73 10.35
N SER A 189 -11.64 8.88 11.12
CA SER A 189 -11.56 9.05 12.58
C SER A 189 -10.92 7.85 13.28
N LEU A 190 -11.07 6.64 12.73
CA LEU A 190 -10.46 5.41 13.25
C LEU A 190 -8.98 5.27 12.84
N MET A 191 -8.52 6.08 11.88
CA MET A 191 -7.13 6.10 11.44
C MET A 191 -6.25 7.01 12.30
N GLN A 192 -6.87 7.89 13.08
CA GLN A 192 -6.19 8.77 14.03
C GLN A 192 -5.90 7.97 15.32
N GLN A 193 -4.61 7.83 15.66
CA GLN A 193 -4.13 7.18 16.89
C GLN A 193 -3.76 8.22 17.96
#